data_AF-A0A7G2JXX3-F1
#
_entry.id   AF-A0A7G2JXX3-F1
#
_cell.length_a   1.000
_cell.length_b   1.000
_cell.length_c   1.000
_cell.angle_alpha   90.00
_cell.angle_beta   90.00
_cell.angle_gamma   90.00
#
_symmetry.space_group_name_H-M   'P 1'
#
loop_
_entity.id
_entity.type
_entity.pdbx_description
1 polymer ?
#
loop_
_entity_poly.entity_id
_entity_poly.type
_entity_poly.pdbx_seq_one_letter_code
_entity_poly.pdbx_strand_id
1 'polypeptide(L)'
;IVGRGGGSLEDLWCFNEEDVARAIFRSTLPIISAVGHETDVTIADFVADLRAPTPSAAAELVSRNQDELLQQLRHQQQRLDMAFDRLFTRKSQRLKQLALRLQNQHPQNQLRAQQAKNEQLTHRLQLAMLRQFENTQQKFLAEIVQ
;
A
#
# COMPACT_ATOMS: atom_id res chain seq x y z
N ILE A 1 -8.46 32.10 -17.80
CA ILE A 1 -7.88 32.42 -19.13
C ILE A 1 -8.51 33.72 -19.58
N VAL A 2 -7.69 34.69 -19.97
CA VAL A 2 -8.12 35.95 -20.58
C VAL A 2 -7.60 35.91 -22.01
N GLY A 3 -8.46 36.13 -22.99
CA GLY A 3 -8.07 35.99 -24.38
C GLY A 3 -9.21 36.27 -25.31
N ARG A 4 -8.87 36.33 -26.59
CA ARG A 4 -9.79 36.64 -27.67
C ARG A 4 -9.41 35.78 -28.89
N GLY A 5 -10.37 35.49 -29.77
CA GLY A 5 -10.11 34.87 -31.08
C GLY A 5 -9.36 35.81 -32.04
N GLY A 6 -9.50 35.63 -33.35
CA GLY A 6 -8.87 36.52 -34.34
C GLY A 6 -9.31 38.01 -34.24
N GLY A 7 -8.51 38.91 -34.79
CA GLY A 7 -8.76 40.36 -34.80
C GLY A 7 -7.56 41.15 -35.31
N SER A 8 -7.78 42.43 -35.63
CA SER A 8 -6.71 43.38 -35.92
C SER A 8 -6.03 43.88 -34.63
N LEU A 9 -5.07 44.80 -34.73
CA LEU A 9 -4.37 45.31 -33.55
C LEU A 9 -5.24 46.26 -32.71
N GLU A 10 -6.14 47.00 -33.36
CA GLU A 10 -7.16 47.86 -32.74
C GLU A 10 -8.09 47.05 -31.83
N ASP A 11 -8.35 45.84 -32.29
CA ASP A 11 -9.17 44.82 -31.68
C ASP A 11 -8.54 44.23 -30.40
N LEU A 12 -7.23 44.41 -30.20
CA LEU A 12 -6.49 44.01 -29.00
C LEU A 12 -6.29 45.16 -28.01
N TRP A 13 -6.71 46.39 -28.35
CA TRP A 13 -6.37 47.59 -27.58
C TRP A 13 -6.88 47.57 -26.14
N CYS A 14 -8.04 46.95 -25.89
CA CYS A 14 -8.58 46.80 -24.54
C CYS A 14 -7.66 45.99 -23.60
N PHE A 15 -6.76 45.17 -24.14
CA PHE A 15 -5.77 44.44 -23.35
C PHE A 15 -4.48 45.26 -23.06
N ASN A 16 -4.40 46.48 -23.58
CA ASN A 16 -3.36 47.47 -23.27
C ASN A 16 -3.83 48.54 -22.26
N GLU A 17 -5.03 48.41 -21.70
CA GLU A 17 -5.52 49.35 -20.69
C GLU A 17 -4.88 49.05 -19.32
N GLU A 18 -4.46 50.12 -18.63
CA GLU A 18 -3.83 50.02 -17.30
C GLU A 18 -4.75 49.34 -16.28
N ASP A 19 -6.05 49.63 -16.33
CA ASP A 19 -7.04 49.06 -15.40
C ASP A 19 -7.14 47.54 -15.57
N VAL A 20 -7.08 47.05 -16.81
CA VAL A 20 -7.07 45.60 -17.12
C VAL A 20 -5.79 44.96 -16.59
N ALA A 21 -4.64 45.58 -16.83
CA ALA A 21 -3.36 45.09 -16.30
C ALA A 21 -3.34 45.03 -14.76
N ARG A 22 -3.84 46.08 -14.09
CA ARG A 22 -3.95 46.12 -12.63
C ARG A 22 -4.92 45.08 -12.10
N ALA A 23 -6.02 44.82 -12.80
CA ALA A 23 -6.96 43.77 -12.44
C ALA A 23 -6.33 42.37 -12.54
N ILE A 24 -5.58 42.10 -13.61
CA ILE A 24 -4.85 40.85 -13.79
C ILE A 24 -3.81 40.68 -12.67
N PHE A 25 -2.99 41.70 -12.42
CA PHE A 25 -1.95 41.67 -11.38
C PHE A 25 -2.50 41.39 -9.98
N ARG A 26 -3.69 41.92 -9.67
CA ARG A 26 -4.33 41.77 -8.37
C ARG A 26 -5.14 40.48 -8.23
N SER A 27 -5.23 39.67 -9.28
CA SER A 27 -5.98 38.42 -9.25
C SER A 27 -5.35 37.43 -8.28
N THR A 28 -6.18 36.80 -7.44
CA THR A 28 -5.75 35.68 -6.60
C THR A 28 -5.80 34.34 -7.34
N LEU A 29 -6.46 34.29 -8.50
CA LEU A 29 -6.52 33.12 -9.38
C LEU A 29 -5.47 33.27 -10.49
N PRO A 30 -4.75 32.19 -10.85
CA PRO A 30 -3.81 32.22 -11.96
C PRO A 30 -4.48 32.61 -13.29
N ILE A 31 -3.89 33.55 -14.00
CA ILE A 31 -4.38 34.05 -15.28
C ILE A 31 -3.42 33.64 -16.39
N ILE A 32 -3.98 32.96 -17.40
CA ILE A 32 -3.29 32.71 -18.68
C ILE A 32 -3.80 33.75 -19.68
N SER A 33 -2.90 34.56 -20.23
CA SER A 33 -3.19 35.42 -21.38
C SER A 33 -3.15 34.63 -22.68
N ALA A 34 -4.16 34.81 -23.51
CA ALA A 34 -4.34 34.15 -24.79
C ALA A 34 -4.87 35.16 -25.82
N VAL A 35 -4.27 36.35 -25.83
CA VAL A 35 -4.75 37.53 -26.55
C VAL A 35 -4.12 37.69 -27.94
N GLY A 36 -2.81 37.47 -28.09
CA GLY A 36 -2.09 37.80 -29.32
C GLY A 36 -1.30 36.65 -29.95
N HIS A 37 -1.00 36.79 -31.25
CA HIS A 37 -0.05 35.93 -31.98
C HIS A 37 1.39 36.26 -31.52
N GLU A 38 2.40 35.49 -31.93
CA GLU A 38 3.79 35.68 -31.46
C GLU A 38 4.32 37.12 -31.59
N THR A 39 3.82 37.90 -32.55
CA THR A 39 4.25 39.28 -32.83
C THR A 39 3.48 40.39 -32.09
N ASP A 40 2.26 40.11 -31.61
CA ASP A 40 1.37 41.12 -31.05
C ASP A 40 1.31 40.94 -29.52
N VAL A 41 2.22 41.61 -28.80
CA VAL A 41 2.30 41.51 -27.34
C VAL A 41 1.55 42.68 -26.69
N THR A 42 0.70 42.39 -25.73
CA THR A 42 -0.09 43.36 -24.97
C THR A 42 0.41 43.51 -23.53
N ILE A 43 0.02 44.59 -22.85
CA ILE A 43 0.35 44.77 -21.42
C ILE A 43 -0.25 43.64 -20.57
N ALA A 44 -1.45 43.16 -20.92
CA ALA A 44 -2.05 41.99 -20.28
C ALA A 44 -1.17 40.73 -20.37
N ASP A 45 -0.47 40.53 -21.49
CA ASP A 45 0.45 39.38 -21.65
C ASP A 45 1.65 39.44 -20.69
N PHE A 46 2.13 40.64 -20.37
CA PHE A 46 3.26 40.83 -19.47
C PHE A 46 2.90 40.64 -18.00
N VAL A 47 1.64 40.87 -17.66
CA VAL A 47 1.17 40.87 -16.27
C VAL A 47 0.47 39.55 -15.90
N ALA A 48 0.05 38.76 -16.89
CA ALA A 48 -0.48 37.41 -16.69
C ALA A 48 0.60 36.42 -16.21
N ASP A 49 0.17 35.37 -15.49
CA ASP A 49 1.07 34.32 -14.98
C ASP A 49 1.66 33.46 -16.10
N LEU A 50 0.91 33.31 -17.19
CA LEU A 50 1.33 32.55 -18.35
C LEU A 50 0.80 33.17 -19.63
N ARG A 51 1.60 33.13 -20.69
CA ARG A 51 1.18 33.50 -22.04
C ARG A 51 1.00 32.26 -22.90
N ALA A 52 -0.11 32.21 -23.62
CA ALA A 52 -0.40 31.26 -24.68
C ALA A 52 -0.68 32.01 -25.99
N PRO A 53 -0.27 31.45 -27.14
CA PRO A 53 -0.42 32.13 -28.43
C PRO A 53 -1.87 32.18 -28.94
N THR A 54 -2.75 31.30 -28.44
CA THR A 54 -4.17 31.26 -28.81
C THR A 54 -5.02 30.79 -27.64
N PRO A 55 -6.33 31.11 -27.60
CA PRO A 55 -7.24 30.56 -26.58
C PRO A 55 -7.27 29.03 -26.55
N SER A 56 -7.17 28.39 -27.73
CA SER A 56 -7.10 26.93 -27.82
C SER A 56 -5.82 26.36 -27.19
N ALA A 57 -4.67 27.02 -27.41
CA ALA A 57 -3.41 26.61 -26.77
C ALA A 57 -3.46 26.79 -25.23
N ALA A 58 -4.10 27.86 -24.74
CA ALA A 58 -4.33 28.04 -23.32
C ALA A 58 -5.22 26.93 -22.74
N ALA A 59 -6.29 26.55 -23.44
CA ALA A 59 -7.18 25.46 -23.03
C ALA A 59 -6.44 24.11 -23.02
N GLU A 60 -5.58 23.85 -24.01
CA GLU A 60 -4.77 22.64 -24.08
C GLU A 60 -3.79 22.54 -22.90
N LEU A 61 -3.12 23.63 -22.54
CA LEU A 61 -2.23 23.70 -21.37
C LEU A 61 -2.97 23.37 -20.07
N VAL A 62 -4.18 23.90 -19.89
CA VAL A 62 -5.01 23.61 -18.71
C VAL A 62 -5.47 22.15 -18.71
N SER A 63 -5.87 21.60 -19.87
CA SER A 63 -6.33 20.22 -20.00
C SER A 63 -5.21 19.21 -19.69
N ARG A 64 -4.01 19.42 -20.23
CA ARG A 64 -2.85 18.55 -19.99
C ARG A 64 -2.53 18.42 -18.50
N ASN A 65 -2.61 19.51 -17.75
CA ASN A 65 -2.36 19.52 -16.31
C ASN A 65 -3.38 18.64 -15.55
N GLN A 66 -4.65 18.64 -15.96
CA GLN A 66 -5.67 17.78 -15.35
C GLN A 66 -5.40 16.30 -15.60
N ASP A 67 -4.99 15.94 -16.82
CA ASP A 67 -4.66 14.55 -17.15
C ASP A 67 -3.43 14.05 -16.37
N GLU A 68 -2.39 14.88 -16.23
CA GLU A 68 -1.23 14.58 -15.40
C GLU A 68 -1.62 14.38 -13.93
N LEU A 69 -2.46 15.25 -13.38
CA LEU A 69 -2.94 15.13 -12.00
C LEU A 69 -3.78 13.85 -11.81
N LEU A 70 -4.64 13.51 -12.76
CA LEU A 70 -5.41 12.26 -12.75
C LEU A 70 -4.49 11.04 -12.82
N GLN A 71 -3.44 11.07 -13.64
CA GLN A 71 -2.44 10.01 -13.68
C GLN A 71 -1.69 9.87 -12.35
N GLN A 72 -1.31 10.98 -11.72
CA GLN A 72 -0.68 10.97 -10.40
C GLN A 72 -1.62 10.36 -9.35
N LEU A 73 -2.89 10.75 -9.34
CA LEU A 73 -3.90 10.20 -8.43
C LEU A 73 -4.06 8.68 -8.62
N ARG A 74 -4.20 8.22 -9.87
CA ARG A 74 -4.28 6.79 -10.19
C ARG A 74 -3.04 6.03 -9.72
N HIS A 75 -1.86 6.61 -9.92
CA HIS A 75 -0.61 6.00 -9.45
C HIS A 75 -0.57 5.87 -7.93
N GLN A 76 -0.98 6.90 -7.19
CA GLN A 76 -1.04 6.83 -5.72
C GLN A 76 -2.08 5.83 -5.24
N GLN A 77 -3.24 5.73 -5.91
CA GLN A 77 -4.26 4.73 -5.61
C GLN A 77 -3.70 3.30 -5.77
N GLN A 78 -3.04 3.01 -6.90
CA GLN A 78 -2.41 1.70 -7.12
C GLN A 78 -1.37 1.37 -6.05
N ARG A 79 -0.56 2.35 -5.64
CA ARG A 79 0.44 2.17 -4.58
C ARG A 79 -0.22 1.86 -3.23
N LEU A 80 -1.34 2.51 -2.92
CA LEU A 80 -2.13 2.24 -1.72
C LEU A 80 -2.71 0.81 -1.74
N ASP A 81 -3.32 0.40 -2.84
CA ASP A 81 -3.88 -0.94 -2.99
C ASP A 81 -2.80 -2.02 -2.78
N MET A 82 -1.64 -1.86 -3.42
CA MET A 82 -0.49 -2.75 -3.22
C MET A 82 0.03 -2.74 -1.78
N ALA A 83 -0.09 -1.63 -1.05
CA ALA A 83 0.32 -1.55 0.35
C ALA A 83 -0.68 -2.29 1.25
N PHE A 84 -1.98 -2.13 0.99
CA PHE A 84 -3.04 -2.85 1.70
C PHE A 84 -2.95 -4.35 1.50
N ASP A 85 -2.78 -4.83 0.26
CA ASP A 85 -2.63 -6.26 -0.02
C ASP A 85 -1.45 -6.88 0.73
N ARG A 86 -0.32 -6.17 0.76
CA ARG A 86 0.86 -6.59 1.53
C ARG A 86 0.60 -6.60 3.03
N LEU A 87 -0.12 -5.61 3.55
CA LEU A 87 -0.49 -5.53 4.96
C LEU A 87 -1.40 -6.71 5.36
N PHE A 88 -2.48 -6.95 4.60
CA PHE A 88 -3.41 -8.04 4.86
C PHE A 88 -2.73 -9.40 4.78
N THR A 89 -1.90 -9.61 3.76
CA THR A 89 -1.13 -10.86 3.62
C THR A 89 -0.25 -11.10 4.84
N ARG A 90 0.51 -10.10 5.28
CA ARG A 90 1.38 -10.20 6.47
C ARG A 90 0.59 -10.47 7.75
N LYS A 91 -0.52 -9.76 7.97
CA LYS A 91 -1.37 -9.94 9.15
C LYS A 91 -2.02 -11.32 9.17
N SER A 92 -2.52 -11.80 8.02
CA SER A 92 -3.11 -13.13 7.88
C SER A 92 -2.07 -14.24 8.13
N GLN A 93 -0.87 -14.11 7.57
CA GLN A 93 0.24 -15.05 7.85
C GLN A 93 0.61 -15.05 9.33
N ARG A 94 0.70 -13.87 9.96
CA ARG A 94 1.01 -13.75 11.39
C ARG A 94 -0.06 -14.43 12.25
N LEU A 95 -1.34 -14.21 11.92
CA LEU A 95 -2.46 -14.83 12.63
C LEU A 95 -2.43 -16.35 12.49
N LYS A 96 -2.20 -16.87 11.27
CA LYS A 96 -2.03 -18.32 11.04
C LYS A 96 -0.88 -18.91 11.86
N GLN A 97 0.27 -18.23 11.90
CA GLN A 97 1.41 -18.67 12.71
C GLN A 97 1.11 -18.67 14.20
N LEU A 98 0.41 -17.65 14.72
CA LEU A 98 0.04 -17.57 16.13
C LEU A 98 -0.99 -18.66 16.48
N ALA A 99 -1.97 -18.92 15.62
CA ALA A 99 -2.95 -19.98 15.81
C ALA A 99 -2.28 -21.37 15.87
N LEU A 100 -1.35 -21.65 14.95
CA LEU A 100 -0.56 -22.89 14.96
C LEU A 100 0.29 -23.02 16.22
N ARG A 101 0.93 -21.94 16.67
CA ARG A 101 1.69 -21.94 17.94
C ARG A 101 0.78 -22.22 19.13
N LEU A 102 -0.39 -21.61 19.18
CA LEU A 102 -1.36 -21.83 20.25
C LEU A 102 -1.83 -23.30 20.30
N GLN A 103 -2.11 -23.91 19.14
CA GLN A 103 -2.48 -25.33 19.05
C GLN A 103 -1.33 -26.26 19.47
N ASN A 104 -0.11 -26.00 18.99
CA ASN A 104 1.04 -26.86 19.25
C ASN A 104 1.60 -26.70 20.67
N GLN A 105 1.49 -25.51 21.26
CA GLN A 105 1.91 -25.22 22.64
C GLN A 105 0.79 -25.42 23.65
N HIS A 106 -0.37 -25.96 23.24
CA HIS A 106 -1.48 -26.15 24.16
C HIS A 106 -1.04 -27.11 25.28
N PRO A 107 -1.02 -26.67 26.55
CA PRO A 107 -0.48 -27.46 27.66
C PRO A 107 -1.19 -28.81 27.78
N GLN A 108 -2.48 -28.87 27.42
CA GLN A 108 -3.24 -30.13 27.37
C GLN A 108 -2.70 -31.14 26.34
N ASN A 109 -2.21 -30.69 25.18
CA ASN A 109 -1.63 -31.59 24.18
C ASN A 109 -0.29 -32.14 24.66
N GLN A 110 0.53 -31.29 25.31
CA GLN A 110 1.77 -31.73 25.94
C GLN A 110 1.50 -32.69 27.12
N LEU A 111 0.52 -32.38 27.97
CA LEU A 111 0.08 -33.26 29.06
C LEU A 111 -0.41 -34.61 28.54
N ARG A 112 -1.25 -34.63 27.52
CA ARG A 112 -1.73 -35.88 26.89
C ARG A 112 -0.58 -36.71 26.33
N ALA A 113 0.37 -36.07 25.64
CA ALA A 113 1.55 -36.76 25.11
C ALA A 113 2.43 -37.36 26.22
N GLN A 114 2.63 -36.63 27.33
CA GLN A 114 3.37 -37.13 28.48
C GLN A 114 2.63 -38.24 29.23
N GLN A 115 1.31 -38.14 29.37
CA GLN A 115 0.47 -39.19 29.96
C GLN A 115 0.58 -40.50 29.16
N ALA A 116 0.40 -40.44 27.84
CA ALA A 116 0.53 -41.60 26.97
C ALA A 116 1.95 -42.23 27.04
N LYS A 117 2.99 -41.39 27.13
CA LYS A 117 4.37 -41.84 27.30
C LYS A 117 4.57 -42.53 28.66
N ASN A 118 4.02 -41.98 29.74
CA ASN A 118 4.08 -42.59 31.06
C ASN A 118 3.38 -43.95 31.06
N GLU A 119 2.17 -44.06 30.51
CA GLU A 119 1.46 -45.34 30.39
C GLU A 119 2.29 -46.39 29.65
N GLN A 120 2.94 -46.01 28.54
CA GLN A 120 3.81 -46.90 27.78
C GLN A 120 5.02 -47.38 28.60
N LEU A 121 5.66 -46.48 29.34
CA LEU A 121 6.82 -46.80 30.18
C LEU A 121 6.42 -47.68 31.36
N THR A 122 5.29 -47.40 32.01
CA THR A 122 4.74 -48.21 33.09
C THR A 122 4.45 -49.63 32.62
N HIS A 123 3.80 -49.79 31.46
CA HIS A 123 3.52 -51.11 30.89
C HIS A 123 4.81 -51.88 30.58
N ARG A 124 5.83 -51.22 30.00
CA ARG A 124 7.14 -51.84 29.74
C ARG A 124 7.85 -52.27 31.02
N LEU A 125 7.78 -51.44 32.07
CA LEU A 125 8.35 -51.76 33.37
C LEU A 125 7.67 -52.99 33.98
N GLN A 126 6.35 -53.05 33.96
CA GLN A 126 5.57 -54.19 34.46
C GLN A 126 5.97 -55.50 33.76
N LEU A 127 6.05 -55.49 32.42
CA LEU A 127 6.47 -56.67 31.66
C LEU A 127 7.91 -57.09 31.97
N ALA A 128 8.82 -56.14 32.15
CA ALA A 128 10.21 -56.43 32.51
C ALA A 128 10.32 -57.03 33.92
N MET A 129 9.54 -56.52 34.89
CA MET A 129 9.49 -57.05 36.24
C MET A 129 8.93 -58.48 36.28
N LEU A 130 7.84 -58.76 35.54
CA LEU A 130 7.27 -60.11 35.44
C LEU A 130 8.29 -61.10 34.89
N ARG A 131 8.95 -60.77 33.77
CA ARG A 131 10.02 -61.61 33.20
C ARG A 131 11.15 -61.83 34.19
N GLN A 132 11.55 -60.81 34.93
CA GLN A 132 12.64 -60.94 35.90
C GLN A 132 12.24 -61.89 37.03
N PHE A 133 11.01 -61.79 37.52
CA PHE A 133 10.49 -62.69 38.56
C PHE A 133 10.44 -64.15 38.08
N GLU A 134 9.91 -64.39 36.87
CA GLU A 134 9.86 -65.72 36.26
C GLU A 134 11.27 -66.32 36.11
N ASN A 135 12.23 -65.53 35.61
CA ASN A 135 13.62 -65.97 35.47
C ASN A 135 14.26 -66.32 36.82
N THR A 136 14.02 -65.53 37.87
CA THR A 136 14.55 -65.80 39.20
C THR A 136 13.91 -67.07 39.80
N GLN A 137 12.60 -67.26 39.64
CA GLN A 137 11.94 -68.49 40.10
C GLN A 137 12.44 -69.73 39.37
N GLN A 138 12.63 -69.67 38.05
CA GLN A 138 13.18 -70.79 37.28
C GLN A 138 14.61 -71.13 37.73
N LYS A 139 15.46 -70.14 37.98
CA LYS A 139 16.81 -70.38 38.51
C LYS A 139 16.80 -71.03 39.88
N PHE A 140 15.96 -70.53 40.79
CA PHE A 140 15.82 -71.08 42.14
C PHE A 140 15.30 -72.54 42.11
N LEU A 141 14.31 -72.84 41.27
CA LEU A 141 13.83 -74.21 41.07
C LEU A 141 14.90 -75.11 40.46
N ALA A 142 15.71 -74.61 39.53
CA ALA A 142 16.82 -75.37 38.96
C ALA A 142 17.93 -75.66 39.99
N GLU A 143 18.20 -74.73 40.91
CA GLU A 143 19.15 -74.90 42.02
C GLU A 143 18.66 -75.88 43.10
N ILE A 144 17.35 -75.99 43.35
CA ILE A 144 16.78 -76.94 44.31
C ILE A 144 16.77 -78.39 43.79
N VAL A 145 16.77 -78.57 42.47
CA VAL A 145 16.67 -79.90 41.82
C VAL A 145 18.05 -80.52 41.56
N GLN A 146 19.16 -79.80 41.80
CA GLN A 146 20.54 -80.33 41.82
C GLN A 146 20.94 -80.78 43.24
#